data_AF-A0A7R9YJ51-F1
#
_entry.id   AF-A0A7R9YJ51-F1
#
_cell.length_a   1.000
_cell.length_b   1.000
_cell.length_c   1.000
_cell.angle_alpha   90.00
_cell.angle_beta   90.00
_cell.angle_gamma   90.00
#
_symmetry.space_group_name_H-M   'P 1'
#
loop_
_entity.id
_entity.type
_entity.pdbx_description
1 polymer ?
#
loop_
_entity_poly.entity_id
_entity_poly.type
_entity_poly.pdbx_seq_one_letter_code
_entity_poly.pdbx_strand_id
1 'polypeptide(L)'
;MHRVILHLDADCFYAQVEQERLRIPRDVPFAVQQWGSLLAINYSARASGVARGMTVEQATKLCPAIELVHVPTLDDAGATGEIDRRTAKIDLGRYREASSKMFDVLAAACAGVVIEKAGLDEAYVDCTDVCVAEVDARGGVFADLPADTIVAGVDGDWEHAAPLIETRADALLKAGCMVAARLRAAVHVALRFTTSCGIAHNKTVAKQASALNKPNKQTMVPSSACAPMLRTINLRDVRGLGGKLGDAVVALLDELSAREGAVPAGSAQSGSRYKSCCWTAGDVLQHLPP
;
A
#
# COMPACT_ATOMS: atom_id res chain seq x y z
N MET A 1 17.46 -0.60 19.63
CA MET A 1 17.02 0.67 19.02
C MET A 1 15.83 0.37 18.12
N HIS A 2 14.69 1.03 18.32
CA HIS A 2 13.51 0.84 17.47
C HIS A 2 13.65 1.70 16.22
N ARG A 3 13.61 1.08 15.04
CA ARG A 3 13.54 1.83 13.78
C ARG A 3 12.15 2.41 13.58
N VAL A 4 12.04 3.49 12.83
CA VAL A 4 10.76 4.05 12.37
C VAL A 4 10.76 4.06 10.85
N ILE A 5 10.05 3.08 10.28
CA ILE A 5 9.99 2.83 8.85
C ILE A 5 8.60 3.20 8.35
N LEU A 6 8.57 4.06 7.34
CA LEU A 6 7.38 4.39 6.58
C LEU A 6 7.38 3.61 5.27
N HIS A 7 6.20 3.21 4.82
CA HIS A 7 5.96 2.79 3.45
C HIS A 7 4.90 3.68 2.85
N LEU A 8 5.25 4.49 1.86
CA LEU A 8 4.37 5.43 1.17
C LEU A 8 4.06 4.91 -0.23
N ASP A 9 2.78 4.90 -0.60
CA ASP A 9 2.28 4.28 -1.83
C ASP A 9 1.18 5.16 -2.44
N ALA A 10 1.37 5.62 -3.69
CA ALA A 10 0.39 6.49 -4.35
C ALA A 10 -0.90 5.74 -4.67
N ASP A 11 -2.03 6.34 -4.33
CA ASP A 11 -3.34 5.70 -4.53
C ASP A 11 -3.64 5.59 -6.02
N CYS A 12 -4.02 4.40 -6.51
CA CYS A 12 -4.37 4.15 -7.93
C CYS A 12 -3.51 4.94 -8.94
N PHE A 13 -2.17 4.92 -8.80
CA PHE A 13 -1.24 5.89 -9.38
C PHE A 13 -1.50 6.29 -10.84
N TYR A 14 -1.62 5.34 -11.77
CA TYR A 14 -1.83 5.64 -13.19
C TYR A 14 -3.16 6.36 -13.42
N ALA A 15 -4.21 5.97 -12.69
CA ALA A 15 -5.50 6.64 -12.72
C ALA A 15 -5.36 8.08 -12.23
N GLN A 16 -4.57 8.32 -11.18
CA GLN A 16 -4.36 9.67 -10.67
C GLN A 16 -3.61 10.58 -11.65
N VAL A 17 -2.59 10.03 -12.32
CA VAL A 17 -1.82 10.73 -13.37
C VAL A 17 -2.72 11.16 -14.52
N GLU A 18 -3.55 10.25 -15.02
CA GLU A 18 -4.44 10.54 -16.15
C GLU A 18 -5.58 11.47 -15.77
N GLN A 19 -6.18 11.30 -14.60
CA GLN A 19 -7.22 12.21 -14.10
C GLN A 19 -6.69 13.63 -13.89
N GLU A 20 -5.47 13.83 -13.41
CA GLU A 20 -4.88 15.17 -13.29
C GLU A 20 -4.59 15.77 -14.68
N ARG A 21 -4.08 14.97 -15.63
CA ARG A 21 -3.83 15.42 -17.00
C ARG A 21 -5.12 15.81 -17.73
N LEU A 22 -6.15 14.99 -17.61
CA LEU A 22 -7.44 15.14 -18.30
C LEU A 22 -8.42 16.03 -17.53
N ARG A 23 -8.07 16.49 -16.33
CA ARG A 23 -8.95 17.27 -15.44
C ARG A 23 -10.24 16.52 -15.06
N ILE A 24 -10.15 15.20 -14.93
CA ILE A 24 -11.27 14.35 -14.51
C ILE A 24 -11.34 14.34 -12.98
N PRO A 25 -12.50 14.67 -12.37
CA PRO A 25 -12.69 14.63 -10.92
C PRO A 25 -12.45 13.24 -10.31
N ARG A 26 -12.00 13.19 -9.04
CA ARG A 26 -11.64 11.92 -8.36
C ARG A 26 -12.84 11.01 -8.07
N ASP A 27 -14.03 11.59 -7.97
CA ASP A 27 -15.32 10.96 -7.72
C ASP A 27 -16.01 10.43 -8.99
N VAL A 28 -15.46 10.72 -10.18
CA VAL A 28 -15.91 10.07 -11.42
C VAL A 28 -15.29 8.66 -11.49
N PRO A 29 -16.07 7.58 -11.67
CA PRO A 29 -15.54 6.24 -11.90
C PRO A 29 -14.59 6.22 -13.10
N PHE A 30 -13.32 5.88 -12.87
CA PHE A 30 -12.28 6.03 -13.89
C PHE A 30 -11.27 4.87 -13.83
N ALA A 31 -10.85 4.39 -15.00
CA ALA A 31 -9.78 3.41 -15.11
C ALA A 31 -8.86 3.65 -16.31
N VAL A 32 -7.60 3.27 -16.14
CA VAL A 32 -6.58 3.22 -17.17
C VAL A 32 -6.46 1.79 -17.68
N GLN A 33 -6.54 1.61 -18.99
CA GLN A 33 -6.38 0.32 -19.66
C GLN A 33 -5.06 0.25 -20.42
N GLN A 34 -4.54 -0.97 -20.53
CA GLN A 34 -3.47 -1.33 -21.44
C GLN A 34 -3.97 -2.46 -22.33
N TRP A 35 -4.09 -2.17 -23.62
CA TRP A 35 -4.81 -2.98 -24.58
C TRP A 35 -6.27 -3.18 -24.11
N GLY A 36 -6.76 -4.42 -24.12
CA GLY A 36 -8.10 -4.75 -23.65
C GLY A 36 -8.21 -5.03 -22.14
N SER A 37 -7.21 -4.71 -21.31
CA SER A 37 -7.23 -5.05 -19.86
C SER A 37 -6.97 -3.82 -18.99
N LEU A 38 -7.72 -3.71 -17.89
CA LEU A 38 -7.57 -2.63 -16.92
C LEU A 38 -6.30 -2.76 -16.09
N LEU A 39 -5.51 -1.68 -16.03
CA LEU A 39 -4.24 -1.60 -15.34
C LEU A 39 -4.36 -0.89 -13.98
N ALA A 40 -5.07 0.24 -13.93
CA ALA A 40 -5.29 1.02 -12.71
C ALA A 40 -6.72 1.54 -12.66
N ILE A 41 -7.34 1.42 -11.49
CA ILE A 41 -8.75 1.69 -11.26
C ILE A 41 -8.84 2.58 -10.04
N ASN A 42 -9.52 3.72 -10.18
CA ASN A 42 -9.73 4.63 -9.07
C ASN A 42 -10.75 4.07 -8.07
N TYR A 43 -10.83 4.67 -6.89
CA TYR A 43 -11.65 4.13 -5.80
C TYR A 43 -13.16 4.21 -6.10
N SER A 44 -13.60 5.22 -6.85
CA SER A 44 -14.99 5.32 -7.28
C SER A 44 -15.41 4.17 -8.19
N ALA A 45 -14.57 3.75 -9.13
CA ALA A 45 -14.86 2.58 -9.97
C ALA A 45 -14.75 1.25 -9.21
N ARG A 46 -13.82 1.15 -8.25
CA ARG A 46 -13.71 -0.04 -7.37
C ARG A 46 -14.95 -0.25 -6.52
N ALA A 47 -15.62 0.82 -6.09
CA ALA A 47 -16.88 0.72 -5.34
C ALA A 47 -17.98 -0.02 -6.13
N SER A 48 -17.92 0.03 -7.46
CA SER A 48 -18.81 -0.71 -8.37
C SER A 48 -18.34 -2.15 -8.66
N GLY A 49 -17.32 -2.64 -7.95
CA GLY A 49 -16.75 -3.98 -8.15
C GLY A 49 -15.75 -4.10 -9.30
N VAL A 50 -15.37 -3.00 -9.95
CA VAL A 50 -14.38 -3.03 -11.04
C VAL A 50 -12.99 -3.32 -10.46
N ALA A 51 -12.28 -4.28 -11.06
CA ALA A 51 -10.99 -4.76 -10.58
C ALA A 51 -9.91 -4.77 -11.66
N ARG A 52 -8.65 -4.77 -11.23
CA ARG A 52 -7.49 -4.87 -12.11
C ARG A 52 -7.50 -6.19 -12.87
N GLY A 53 -7.16 -6.15 -14.15
CA GLY A 53 -7.15 -7.31 -15.04
C GLY A 53 -8.47 -7.56 -15.76
N MET A 54 -9.59 -6.96 -15.31
CA MET A 54 -10.86 -7.04 -16.04
C MET A 54 -10.74 -6.47 -17.45
N THR A 55 -11.55 -6.98 -18.38
CA THR A 55 -11.69 -6.40 -19.71
C THR A 55 -12.55 -5.14 -19.68
N VAL A 56 -12.50 -4.36 -20.75
CA VAL A 56 -13.36 -3.18 -20.93
C VAL A 56 -14.84 -3.58 -20.85
N GLU A 57 -15.23 -4.67 -21.51
CA GLU A 57 -16.63 -5.12 -21.52
C GLU A 57 -17.11 -5.52 -20.12
N GLN A 58 -16.26 -6.20 -19.34
CA GLN A 58 -16.56 -6.58 -17.96
C GLN A 58 -16.72 -5.35 -17.07
N ALA A 59 -15.81 -4.38 -17.19
CA ALA A 59 -15.84 -3.17 -16.40
C ALA A 59 -17.06 -2.29 -16.73
N THR A 60 -17.36 -2.09 -18.01
CA THR A 60 -18.52 -1.30 -18.46
C THR A 60 -19.85 -1.96 -18.05
N LYS A 61 -19.90 -3.29 -17.98
CA LYS A 61 -21.09 -4.00 -17.47
C LYS A 61 -21.32 -3.74 -15.97
N LEU A 62 -20.26 -3.67 -15.18
CA LEU A 62 -20.33 -3.40 -13.73
C LEU A 62 -20.54 -1.91 -13.43
N CYS A 63 -19.96 -1.04 -14.24
CA CYS A 63 -20.03 0.40 -14.10
C CYS A 63 -20.21 1.07 -15.47
N PRO A 64 -21.47 1.24 -15.95
CA PRO A 64 -21.73 1.83 -17.27
C PRO A 64 -21.24 3.27 -17.43
N ALA A 65 -21.07 3.99 -16.32
CA ALA A 65 -20.57 5.37 -16.29
C ALA A 65 -19.04 5.45 -16.20
N ILE A 66 -18.31 4.32 -16.27
CA ILE A 66 -16.86 4.34 -16.15
C ILE A 66 -16.21 5.06 -17.34
N GLU A 67 -15.36 6.03 -17.03
CA GLU A 67 -14.49 6.66 -18.00
C GLU A 67 -13.19 5.86 -18.13
N LEU A 68 -12.79 5.58 -19.37
CA LEU A 68 -11.65 4.76 -19.71
C LEU A 68 -10.65 5.54 -20.55
N VAL A 69 -9.38 5.44 -20.18
CA VAL A 69 -8.28 5.96 -20.99
C VAL A 69 -7.28 4.84 -21.26
N HIS A 70 -6.78 4.77 -22.48
CA HIS A 70 -5.69 3.88 -22.80
C HIS A 70 -4.33 4.53 -22.45
N VAL A 71 -3.38 3.73 -21.97
CA VAL A 71 -1.99 4.19 -21.83
C VAL A 71 -1.46 4.72 -23.19
N PRO A 72 -0.61 5.75 -23.22
CA PRO A 72 -0.11 6.25 -24.50
C PRO A 72 0.70 5.17 -25.24
N THR A 73 0.78 5.32 -26.55
CA THR A 73 1.60 4.50 -27.44
C THR A 73 2.68 5.37 -28.08
N LEU A 74 3.77 4.78 -28.57
CA LEU A 74 4.89 5.55 -29.16
C LEU A 74 4.50 6.37 -30.40
N ASP A 75 3.41 6.01 -31.07
CA ASP A 75 2.80 6.72 -32.19
C ASP A 75 1.69 7.70 -31.75
N ASP A 76 1.48 7.86 -30.44
CA ASP A 76 0.48 8.71 -29.78
C ASP A 76 -0.99 8.43 -30.19
N ALA A 77 -1.24 7.28 -30.83
CA ALA A 77 -2.59 6.85 -31.22
C ALA A 77 -3.54 6.65 -30.03
N GLY A 78 -2.98 6.41 -28.83
CA GLY A 78 -3.70 6.12 -27.59
C GLY A 78 -4.71 7.17 -27.11
N ALA A 79 -4.71 8.39 -27.68
CA ALA A 79 -5.64 9.45 -27.30
C ALA A 79 -6.88 9.58 -28.20
N THR A 80 -6.83 9.17 -29.47
CA THR A 80 -7.87 9.54 -30.46
C THR A 80 -8.12 8.51 -31.56
N GLY A 81 -7.45 7.36 -31.55
CA GLY A 81 -7.50 6.39 -32.66
C GLY A 81 -7.74 4.95 -32.24
N GLU A 82 -8.05 4.11 -33.22
CA GLU A 82 -8.03 2.66 -33.06
C GLU A 82 -6.58 2.20 -32.87
N ILE A 83 -6.31 1.48 -31.77
CA ILE A 83 -4.95 1.07 -31.40
C ILE A 83 -4.73 -0.37 -31.84
N ASP A 84 -3.92 -0.59 -32.88
CA ASP A 84 -3.50 -1.93 -33.27
C ASP A 84 -2.30 -2.40 -32.42
N ARG A 85 -2.55 -3.37 -31.54
CA ARG A 85 -1.53 -3.99 -30.66
C ARG A 85 -0.38 -4.66 -31.44
N ARG A 86 -0.54 -4.93 -32.73
CA ARG A 86 0.49 -5.53 -33.58
C ARG A 86 1.54 -4.52 -34.03
N THR A 87 1.17 -3.26 -34.14
CA THR A 87 2.00 -2.19 -34.70
C THR A 87 2.38 -1.14 -33.65
N ALA A 88 1.49 -0.86 -32.71
CA ALA A 88 1.73 0.09 -31.62
C ALA A 88 2.53 -0.55 -30.47
N LYS A 89 3.29 0.28 -29.76
CA LYS A 89 3.99 -0.09 -28.52
C LYS A 89 3.62 0.85 -27.41
N ILE A 90 3.44 0.32 -26.20
CA ILE A 90 3.10 1.12 -25.02
C ILE A 90 4.24 2.07 -24.66
N ASP A 91 3.88 3.32 -24.42
CA ASP A 91 4.72 4.29 -23.77
C ASP A 91 4.27 4.49 -22.31
N LEU A 92 5.22 4.39 -21.40
CA LEU A 92 5.01 4.65 -19.97
C LEU A 92 5.76 5.90 -19.48
N GLY A 93 6.34 6.68 -20.40
CA GLY A 93 7.14 7.87 -20.12
C GLY A 93 6.45 8.84 -19.17
N ARG A 94 5.17 9.16 -19.43
CA ARG A 94 4.34 10.02 -18.58
C ARG A 94 4.27 9.55 -17.12
N TYR A 95 4.09 8.25 -16.88
CA TYR A 95 4.01 7.69 -15.53
C TYR A 95 5.39 7.67 -14.85
N ARG A 96 6.46 7.46 -15.61
CA ARG A 96 7.85 7.56 -15.10
C ARG A 96 8.22 9.00 -14.75
N GLU A 97 7.78 9.97 -15.52
CA GLU A 97 7.98 11.39 -15.23
C GLU A 97 7.21 11.81 -13.98
N ALA A 98 5.93 11.41 -13.87
CA ALA A 98 5.12 11.64 -12.67
C ALA A 98 5.73 10.99 -11.42
N SER A 99 6.29 9.79 -11.58
CA SER A 99 7.06 9.10 -10.52
C SER A 99 8.26 9.94 -10.11
N SER A 100 9.10 10.36 -11.07
CA SER A 100 10.29 11.18 -10.79
C SER A 100 9.92 12.41 -9.98
N LYS A 101 8.91 13.18 -10.42
CA LYS A 101 8.43 14.37 -9.71
C LYS A 101 7.97 14.05 -8.29
N MET A 102 7.28 12.93 -8.08
CA MET A 102 6.87 12.50 -6.74
C MET A 102 8.08 12.22 -5.84
N PHE A 103 9.10 11.53 -6.34
CA PHE A 103 10.33 11.26 -5.58
C PHE A 103 11.14 12.53 -5.31
N ASP A 104 11.19 13.46 -6.25
CA ASP A 104 11.84 14.77 -6.05
C ASP A 104 11.16 15.55 -4.92
N VAL A 105 9.82 15.55 -4.88
CA VAL A 105 9.03 16.17 -3.79
C VAL A 105 9.31 15.49 -2.46
N LEU A 106 9.32 14.16 -2.41
CA LEU A 106 9.61 13.41 -1.18
C LEU A 106 11.02 13.73 -0.65
N ALA A 107 12.03 13.77 -1.52
CA ALA A 107 13.40 14.11 -1.16
C ALA A 107 13.55 15.54 -0.62
N ALA A 108 12.74 16.48 -1.11
CA ALA A 108 12.75 17.87 -0.65
C ALA A 108 11.91 18.12 0.62
N ALA A 109 10.90 17.28 0.89
CA ALA A 109 9.89 17.55 1.91
C ALA A 109 10.35 17.33 3.36
N CYS A 110 11.36 16.50 3.60
CA CYS A 110 11.85 16.24 4.96
C CYS A 110 13.37 15.99 4.96
N ALA A 111 14.13 16.87 5.61
CA ALA A 111 15.56 16.66 5.80
C ALA A 111 15.82 15.58 6.85
N GLY A 112 16.92 14.82 6.68
CA GLY A 112 17.35 13.81 7.64
C GLY A 112 16.65 12.45 7.54
N VAL A 113 15.75 12.26 6.57
CA VAL A 113 15.18 10.94 6.26
C VAL A 113 15.95 10.26 5.13
N VAL A 114 15.97 8.93 5.13
CA VAL A 114 16.56 8.13 4.06
C VAL A 114 15.44 7.50 3.24
N ILE A 115 15.40 7.79 1.94
CA ILE A 115 14.35 7.31 1.03
C ILE A 115 14.91 6.20 0.14
N GLU A 116 14.21 5.08 0.10
CA GLU A 116 14.43 3.98 -0.84
C GLU A 116 13.25 3.86 -1.80
N LYS A 117 13.51 4.06 -3.09
CA LYS A 117 12.53 3.79 -4.14
C LYS A 117 12.28 2.28 -4.24
N ALA A 118 11.06 1.86 -3.92
CA ALA A 118 10.65 0.45 -3.95
C ALA A 118 9.96 0.06 -5.26
N GLY A 119 9.38 1.05 -5.96
CA GLY A 119 8.65 0.86 -7.21
C GLY A 119 8.42 2.18 -7.94
N LEU A 120 7.49 2.19 -8.89
CA LEU A 120 7.16 3.41 -9.64
C LEU A 120 6.44 4.43 -8.75
N ASP A 121 5.60 3.95 -7.86
CA ASP A 121 4.67 4.74 -7.05
C ASP A 121 4.81 4.47 -5.55
N GLU A 122 5.86 3.78 -5.13
CA GLU A 122 6.08 3.37 -3.74
C GLU A 122 7.52 3.58 -3.25
N ALA A 123 7.63 3.99 -1.99
CA ALA A 123 8.89 4.29 -1.32
C ALA A 123 8.91 3.76 0.11
N TYR A 124 10.05 3.26 0.56
CA TYR A 124 10.35 3.14 1.99
C TYR A 124 11.06 4.41 2.45
N VAL A 125 10.74 4.86 3.66
CA VAL A 125 11.42 5.99 4.30
C VAL A 125 11.87 5.55 5.69
N ASP A 126 13.17 5.59 5.93
CA ASP A 126 13.71 5.49 7.29
C ASP A 126 13.77 6.90 7.87
N CYS A 127 12.98 7.15 8.91
CA CYS A 127 12.91 8.42 9.61
C CYS A 127 13.30 8.28 11.08
N THR A 128 14.05 7.21 11.42
CA THR A 128 14.41 6.88 12.79
C THR A 128 15.10 8.04 13.51
N ASP A 129 16.14 8.63 12.90
CA ASP A 129 16.93 9.69 13.54
C ASP A 129 16.11 10.96 13.76
N VAL A 130 15.27 11.33 12.79
CA VAL A 130 14.33 12.46 12.90
C VAL A 130 13.35 12.23 14.05
N CYS A 131 12.79 11.03 14.15
CA CYS A 131 11.84 10.68 15.22
C CYS A 131 12.50 10.65 16.60
N VAL A 132 13.72 10.10 16.70
CA VAL A 132 14.50 10.09 17.95
C VAL A 132 14.77 11.52 18.41
N ALA A 133 15.26 12.39 17.52
CA ALA A 133 15.52 13.78 17.85
C ALA A 133 14.25 14.53 18.30
N GLU A 134 13.12 14.35 17.60
CA GLU A 134 11.85 14.99 17.99
C GLU A 134 11.31 14.47 19.33
N VAL A 135 11.38 13.17 19.59
CA VAL A 135 10.93 12.57 20.86
C VAL A 135 11.82 12.98 22.02
N ASP A 136 13.14 13.01 21.85
CA ASP A 136 14.09 13.40 22.88
C ASP A 136 13.96 14.89 23.23
N ALA A 137 13.76 15.76 22.23
CA ALA A 137 13.48 17.18 22.45
C ALA A 137 12.21 17.44 23.28
N ARG A 138 11.28 16.47 23.34
CA ARG A 138 10.03 16.51 24.10
C ARG A 138 10.09 15.73 25.42
N GLY A 139 11.29 15.34 25.87
CA GLY A 139 11.47 14.61 27.13
C GLY A 139 11.02 13.15 27.08
N GLY A 140 10.96 12.55 25.89
CA GLY A 140 10.64 11.12 25.72
C GLY A 140 9.16 10.79 25.56
N VAL A 141 8.27 11.79 25.59
CA VAL A 141 6.82 11.62 25.42
C VAL A 141 6.37 12.28 24.12
N PHE A 142 5.45 11.62 23.41
CA PHE A 142 4.84 12.15 22.19
C PHE A 142 3.36 11.77 22.16
N ALA A 143 2.48 12.76 22.28
CA ALA A 143 1.03 12.53 22.32
C ALA A 143 0.34 12.83 20.98
N ASP A 144 0.91 13.76 20.19
CA ASP A 144 0.29 14.24 18.96
C ASP A 144 0.16 13.12 17.92
N LEU A 145 -0.99 13.08 17.25
CA LEU A 145 -1.26 12.18 16.14
C LEU A 145 -2.07 12.91 15.05
N PRO A 146 -1.68 12.82 13.77
CA PRO A 146 -2.48 13.40 12.69
C PRO A 146 -3.88 12.78 12.63
N ALA A 147 -4.90 13.59 12.36
CA ALA A 147 -6.31 13.17 12.40
C ALA A 147 -6.68 12.06 11.40
N ASP A 148 -5.89 11.88 10.34
CA ASP A 148 -6.07 10.82 9.34
C ASP A 148 -5.23 9.56 9.61
N THR A 149 -4.67 9.44 10.82
CA THR A 149 -3.95 8.27 11.28
C THR A 149 -4.89 7.27 11.94
N ILE A 150 -4.82 6.02 11.48
CA ILE A 150 -5.48 4.88 12.09
C ILE A 150 -4.42 4.07 12.82
N VAL A 151 -4.68 3.70 14.07
CA VAL A 151 -3.76 2.91 14.89
C VAL A 151 -4.27 1.47 14.94
N ALA A 152 -3.43 0.52 14.57
CA ALA A 152 -3.76 -0.90 14.63
C ALA A 152 -4.00 -1.35 16.08
N GLY A 153 -5.19 -1.91 16.35
CA GLY A 153 -5.54 -2.53 17.62
C GLY A 153 -5.02 -3.97 17.77
N VAL A 154 -5.26 -4.56 18.94
CA VAL A 154 -4.78 -5.92 19.31
C VAL A 154 -5.70 -7.04 18.77
N ASP A 155 -6.97 -6.76 18.49
CA ASP A 155 -7.97 -7.78 18.16
C ASP A 155 -8.58 -7.65 16.76
N GLY A 156 -7.89 -6.99 15.83
CA GLY A 156 -8.44 -6.73 14.48
C GLY A 156 -9.59 -5.71 14.48
N ASP A 157 -9.85 -5.08 15.62
CA ASP A 157 -10.69 -3.89 15.73
C ASP A 157 -9.87 -2.69 15.25
N TRP A 158 -10.11 -2.30 14.01
CA TRP A 158 -9.40 -1.20 13.34
C TRP A 158 -10.05 0.16 13.63
N GLU A 159 -11.15 0.19 14.40
CA GLU A 159 -11.95 1.40 14.58
C GLU A 159 -11.68 2.18 15.85
N HIS A 160 -11.06 1.62 16.88
CA HIS A 160 -10.88 2.35 18.14
C HIS A 160 -9.49 2.15 18.72
N ALA A 161 -8.84 3.29 18.99
CA ALA A 161 -7.56 3.40 19.66
C ALA A 161 -7.58 2.60 20.97
N ALA A 162 -7.11 1.36 20.94
CA ALA A 162 -6.63 0.70 22.15
C ALA A 162 -5.66 1.69 22.81
N PRO A 163 -5.76 1.94 24.13
CA PRO A 163 -4.87 2.89 24.78
C PRO A 163 -3.45 2.42 24.52
N LEU A 164 -2.75 3.17 23.66
CA LEU A 164 -1.36 2.92 23.36
C LEU A 164 -0.64 3.00 24.69
N ILE A 165 -0.11 1.87 25.16
CA ILE A 165 0.88 1.87 26.23
C ILE A 165 1.94 2.88 25.78
N GLU A 166 2.19 3.93 26.56
CA GLU A 166 3.07 5.02 26.14
C GLU A 166 4.55 4.62 26.27
N THR A 167 4.96 3.59 25.53
CA THR A 167 6.37 3.22 25.46
C THR A 167 7.12 4.24 24.60
N ARG A 168 8.44 4.31 24.79
CA ARG A 168 9.31 5.06 23.88
C ARG A 168 9.16 4.59 22.42
N ALA A 169 8.92 3.30 22.18
CA ALA A 169 8.72 2.78 20.83
C ALA A 169 7.45 3.35 20.19
N ASP A 170 6.37 3.48 20.96
CA ASP A 170 5.11 4.07 20.49
C ASP A 170 5.25 5.58 20.28
N ALA A 171 5.98 6.28 21.16
CA ALA A 171 6.31 7.69 20.96
C ALA A 171 7.07 7.92 19.64
N LEU A 172 8.02 7.05 19.30
CA LEU A 172 8.77 7.09 18.04
C LEU A 172 7.85 6.84 16.83
N LEU A 173 6.91 5.90 16.90
CA LEU A 173 5.95 5.66 15.82
C LEU A 173 4.99 6.85 15.64
N LYS A 174 4.54 7.48 16.72
CA LYS A 174 3.70 8.70 16.66
C LYS A 174 4.45 9.86 16.00
N ALA A 175 5.72 10.07 16.33
CA ALA A 175 6.58 11.02 15.61
C ALA A 175 6.71 10.65 14.12
N GLY A 176 6.84 9.35 13.80
CA GLY A 176 6.82 8.84 12.43
C GLY A 176 5.51 9.17 11.68
N CYS A 177 4.36 9.15 12.37
CA CYS A 177 3.09 9.54 11.79
C CYS A 177 3.05 11.03 11.41
N MET A 178 3.71 11.90 12.18
CA MET A 178 3.87 13.31 11.83
C MET A 178 4.74 13.49 10.57
N VAL A 179 5.85 12.74 10.47
CA VAL A 179 6.70 12.73 9.27
C VAL A 179 5.91 12.23 8.06
N ALA A 180 5.17 11.13 8.21
CA ALA A 180 4.31 10.59 7.14
C ALA A 180 3.28 11.62 6.67
N ALA A 181 2.59 12.31 7.59
CA ALA A 181 1.62 13.34 7.24
C ALA A 181 2.26 14.51 6.47
N ARG A 182 3.46 14.96 6.88
CA ARG A 182 4.23 16.00 6.16
C ARG A 182 4.57 15.56 4.73
N LEU A 183 5.09 14.34 4.56
CA LEU A 183 5.46 13.81 3.23
C LEU A 183 4.23 13.66 2.32
N ARG A 184 3.13 13.09 2.84
CA ARG A 184 1.88 12.92 2.10
C ARG A 184 1.28 14.27 1.69
N ALA A 185 1.29 15.25 2.59
CA ALA A 185 0.83 16.61 2.31
C ALA A 185 1.68 17.29 1.23
N ALA A 186 3.01 17.14 1.28
CA ALA A 186 3.90 17.70 0.26
C ALA A 186 3.61 17.14 -1.14
N VAL A 187 3.44 15.82 -1.26
CA VAL A 187 3.05 15.17 -2.52
C VAL A 187 1.68 15.68 -3.01
N HIS A 188 0.71 15.81 -2.10
CA HIS A 188 -0.62 16.29 -2.46
C HIS A 188 -0.60 17.75 -2.94
N VAL A 189 0.10 18.64 -2.23
CA VAL A 189 0.20 20.06 -2.61
C VAL A 189 0.89 20.22 -3.97
N ALA A 190 1.98 19.49 -4.20
CA ALA A 190 2.78 19.64 -5.42
C ALA A 190 2.13 18.98 -6.65
N LEU A 191 1.51 17.80 -6.48
CA LEU A 191 1.10 16.94 -7.60
C LEU A 191 -0.38 16.60 -7.61
N ARG A 192 -1.14 16.97 -6.57
CA ARG A 192 -2.56 16.60 -6.38
C ARG A 192 -2.78 15.08 -6.35
N PHE A 193 -1.73 14.34 -6.03
CA PHE A 193 -1.80 12.89 -5.80
C PHE A 193 -2.10 12.64 -4.33
N THR A 194 -3.05 11.76 -4.06
CA THR A 194 -3.20 11.17 -2.73
C THR A 194 -2.29 9.96 -2.60
N THR A 195 -1.81 9.74 -1.38
CA THR A 195 -0.93 8.64 -1.04
C THR A 195 -1.42 8.04 0.27
N SER A 196 -1.27 6.72 0.38
CA SER A 196 -1.50 6.00 1.63
C SER A 196 -0.17 5.59 2.24
N CYS A 197 -0.08 5.55 3.56
CA CYS A 197 1.18 5.25 4.25
C CYS A 197 1.02 4.26 5.39
N GLY A 198 1.98 3.36 5.55
CA GLY A 198 2.09 2.47 6.71
C GLY A 198 3.32 2.84 7.54
N ILE A 199 3.16 2.88 8.87
CA ILE A 199 4.21 3.26 9.83
C ILE A 199 4.44 2.11 10.79
N ALA A 200 5.67 1.57 10.81
CA ALA A 200 6.03 0.42 11.65
C ALA A 200 7.55 0.37 11.93
N HIS A 201 8.00 -0.65 12.67
CA HIS A 201 9.43 -0.83 12.97
C HIS A 201 10.23 -1.58 11.90
N ASN A 202 9.58 -2.03 10.82
CA ASN A 202 10.23 -2.70 9.70
C ASN A 202 9.44 -2.54 8.40
N LYS A 203 10.14 -2.76 7.28
CA LYS A 203 9.61 -2.60 5.92
C LYS A 203 8.41 -3.52 5.63
N THR A 204 8.45 -4.77 6.07
CA THR A 204 7.39 -5.75 5.78
C THR A 204 6.06 -5.32 6.39
N VAL A 205 6.06 -4.98 7.69
CA VAL A 205 4.86 -4.51 8.40
C VAL A 205 4.40 -3.17 7.85
N ALA A 206 5.31 -2.22 7.60
CA ALA A 206 4.96 -0.93 7.01
C ALA A 206 4.28 -1.07 5.63
N LYS A 207 4.78 -1.97 4.77
CA LYS A 207 4.17 -2.25 3.47
C LYS A 207 2.73 -2.74 3.63
N GLN A 208 2.51 -3.72 4.50
CA GLN A 208 1.16 -4.26 4.72
C GLN A 208 0.21 -3.19 5.30
N ALA A 209 0.69 -2.43 6.30
CA ALA A 209 -0.09 -1.37 6.93
C ALA A 209 -0.56 -0.29 5.93
N SER A 210 0.27 0.04 4.93
CA SER A 210 -0.07 1.04 3.91
C SER A 210 -1.23 0.64 2.99
N ALA A 211 -1.57 -0.65 2.94
CA ALA A 211 -2.66 -1.18 2.12
C ALA A 211 -4.01 -1.24 2.87
N LEU A 212 -4.01 -1.29 4.20
CA LEU A 212 -5.21 -1.60 5.01
C LEU A 212 -6.32 -0.56 4.88
N ASN A 213 -5.97 0.73 4.90
CA ASN A 213 -6.95 1.81 5.02
C ASN A 213 -6.95 2.75 3.81
N LYS A 214 -6.54 2.26 2.65
CA LYS A 214 -6.56 3.07 1.42
C LYS A 214 -8.01 3.48 1.07
N PRO A 215 -8.22 4.66 0.44
CA PRO A 215 -7.23 5.64 -0.02
C PRO A 215 -6.95 6.77 0.98
N ASN A 216 -5.86 7.50 0.76
CA ASN A 216 -5.52 8.75 1.43
C ASN A 216 -5.58 8.69 2.97
N LYS A 217 -5.08 7.60 3.55
CA LYS A 217 -4.94 7.42 4.99
C LYS A 217 -3.55 6.98 5.35
N GLN A 218 -3.25 7.01 6.63
CA GLN A 218 -2.04 6.39 7.15
C GLN A 218 -2.35 5.46 8.32
N THR A 219 -1.62 4.34 8.39
CA THR A 219 -1.85 3.30 9.39
C THR A 219 -0.58 3.08 10.21
N MET A 220 -0.68 3.31 11.52
CA MET A 220 0.38 3.01 12.48
C MET A 220 0.21 1.60 13.04
N VAL A 221 1.29 0.79 13.06
CA VAL A 221 1.28 -0.55 13.64
C VAL A 221 2.27 -0.65 14.79
N PRO A 222 1.80 -0.53 16.05
CA PRO A 222 2.59 -0.81 17.24
C PRO A 222 3.15 -2.24 17.25
N SER A 223 4.23 -2.47 18.00
CA SER A 223 4.82 -3.81 18.15
C SER A 223 3.80 -4.85 18.66
N SER A 224 2.91 -4.45 19.57
CA SER A 224 1.84 -5.30 20.12
C SER A 224 0.80 -5.72 19.07
N ALA A 225 0.57 -4.90 18.04
CA ALA A 225 -0.39 -5.16 16.97
C ALA A 225 0.20 -5.95 15.79
N CYS A 226 1.53 -6.12 15.72
CA CYS A 226 2.19 -6.85 14.63
C CYS A 226 1.71 -8.29 14.50
N ALA A 227 1.71 -9.06 15.60
CA ALA A 227 1.32 -10.48 15.55
C ALA A 227 -0.17 -10.65 15.21
N PRO A 228 -1.12 -9.92 15.84
CA PRO A 228 -2.52 -9.92 15.41
C PRO A 228 -2.72 -9.57 13.94
N MET A 229 -2.07 -8.51 13.45
CA MET A 229 -2.17 -8.10 12.04
C MET A 229 -1.66 -9.20 11.10
N LEU A 230 -0.55 -9.87 11.41
CA LEU A 230 -0.02 -10.92 10.56
C LEU A 230 -0.93 -12.14 10.49
N ARG A 231 -1.75 -12.40 11.51
CA ARG A 231 -2.77 -13.46 11.48
C ARG A 231 -3.94 -13.14 10.53
N THR A 232 -4.13 -11.88 10.14
CA THR A 232 -5.19 -11.52 9.18
C THR A 232 -4.70 -11.47 7.74
N ILE A 233 -3.42 -11.67 7.47
CA ILE A 233 -2.81 -11.55 6.15
C ILE A 233 -2.51 -12.94 5.60
N ASN A 234 -3.00 -13.26 4.40
CA ASN A 234 -2.65 -14.53 3.76
C ASN A 234 -1.14 -14.58 3.53
N LEU A 235 -0.53 -15.73 3.76
CA LEU A 235 0.92 -15.91 3.66
C LEU A 235 1.48 -15.44 2.32
N ARG A 236 0.75 -15.70 1.22
CA ARG A 236 1.14 -15.32 -0.15
C ARG A 236 1.06 -13.82 -0.43
N ASP A 237 0.35 -13.07 0.40
CA ASP A 237 0.25 -11.62 0.29
C ASP A 237 1.45 -10.93 0.98
N VAL A 238 2.29 -11.68 1.71
CA VAL A 238 3.57 -11.19 2.25
C VAL A 238 4.58 -11.00 1.13
N ARG A 239 5.25 -9.84 1.13
CA ARG A 239 6.30 -9.52 0.16
C ARG A 239 7.38 -10.60 0.17
N GLY A 240 7.68 -11.15 -1.01
CA GLY A 240 8.65 -12.24 -1.19
C GLY A 240 8.04 -13.65 -1.18
N LEU A 241 6.79 -13.81 -0.73
CA LEU A 241 6.09 -15.10 -0.63
C LEU A 241 4.94 -15.28 -1.64
N GLY A 242 4.74 -14.37 -2.58
CA GLY A 242 3.68 -14.51 -3.60
C GLY A 242 3.96 -15.53 -4.72
N GLY A 243 5.18 -16.08 -4.79
CA GLY A 243 5.63 -16.99 -5.85
C GLY A 243 6.04 -18.37 -5.33
N LYS A 244 6.97 -19.02 -6.05
CA LYS A 244 7.41 -20.39 -5.79
C LYS A 244 7.93 -20.63 -4.37
N LEU A 245 8.61 -19.65 -3.78
CA LEU A 245 9.06 -19.76 -2.39
C LEU A 245 7.88 -19.88 -1.44
N GLY A 246 6.84 -19.05 -1.61
CA GLY A 246 5.63 -19.16 -0.80
C GLY A 246 4.86 -20.45 -1.06
N ASP A 247 4.84 -20.96 -2.30
CA ASP A 247 4.30 -22.31 -2.58
C ASP A 247 5.03 -23.38 -1.77
N ALA A 248 6.37 -23.31 -1.71
CA ALA A 248 7.17 -24.24 -0.92
C ALA A 248 6.94 -24.11 0.59
N VAL A 249 6.78 -22.89 1.11
CA VAL A 249 6.48 -22.65 2.54
C VAL A 249 5.10 -23.18 2.90
N VAL A 250 4.08 -22.96 2.04
CA VAL A 250 2.73 -23.51 2.25
C VAL A 250 2.78 -25.03 2.31
N ALA A 251 3.47 -25.67 1.37
CA ALA A 251 3.62 -27.13 1.37
C ALA A 251 4.32 -27.65 2.64
N LEU A 252 5.35 -26.95 3.13
CA LEU A 252 6.03 -27.30 4.37
C LEU A 252 5.11 -27.16 5.60
N LEU A 253 4.30 -26.10 5.67
CA LEU A 253 3.34 -25.91 6.76
C LEU A 253 2.25 -26.98 6.75
N ASP A 254 1.76 -27.37 5.57
CA ASP A 254 0.82 -28.49 5.42
C ASP A 254 1.42 -29.80 5.96
N GLU A 255 2.69 -30.09 5.64
CA GLU A 255 3.40 -31.27 6.15
C GLU A 255 3.60 -31.24 7.67
N LEU A 256 3.95 -30.08 8.25
CA LEU A 256 4.13 -29.90 9.69
C LEU A 256 2.80 -30.03 10.44
N SER A 257 1.75 -29.40 9.93
CA SER A 257 0.37 -29.52 10.44
C SER A 257 -0.10 -30.96 10.51
N ALA A 258 0.15 -31.75 9.46
CA ALA A 258 -0.20 -33.17 9.43
C ALA A 258 0.55 -34.02 10.49
N ARG A 259 1.74 -33.60 10.92
CA ARG A 259 2.55 -34.29 11.92
C ARG A 259 2.20 -33.89 13.35
N GLU A 260 1.92 -32.60 13.57
CA GLU A 260 1.78 -32.00 14.91
C GLU A 260 0.31 -31.77 15.31
N GLY A 261 -0.64 -31.98 14.39
CA GLY A 261 -2.06 -31.71 14.61
C GLY A 261 -2.40 -30.21 14.67
N ALA A 262 -1.49 -29.33 14.23
CA ALA A 262 -1.71 -27.89 14.19
C ALA A 262 -2.78 -27.54 13.15
N VAL A 263 -3.70 -26.62 13.48
CA VAL A 263 -4.77 -26.18 12.57
C VAL A 263 -4.43 -24.76 12.07
N PRO A 264 -4.57 -24.47 10.76
CA PRO A 264 -4.39 -23.11 10.23
C PRO A 264 -5.28 -22.11 10.96
N ALA A 265 -4.75 -20.93 11.32
CA ALA A 265 -5.53 -19.92 12.03
C ALA A 265 -6.57 -19.19 11.15
N GLY A 266 -6.55 -19.39 9.83
CA GLY A 266 -7.39 -18.67 8.87
C GLY A 266 -8.37 -19.56 8.10
N SER A 267 -9.65 -19.21 8.11
CA SER A 267 -10.57 -19.59 7.03
C SER A 267 -10.19 -18.80 5.76
N ALA A 268 -10.16 -19.45 4.60
CA ALA A 268 -9.85 -18.81 3.30
C ALA A 268 -10.55 -17.44 3.17
N GLN A 269 -9.80 -16.33 3.19
CA GLN A 269 -10.40 -15.01 3.16
C GLN A 269 -10.93 -14.68 1.75
N SER A 270 -12.20 -14.28 1.67
CA SER A 270 -12.80 -13.74 0.45
C SER A 270 -12.11 -12.42 0.08
N GLY A 271 -11.41 -12.39 -1.05
CA GLY A 271 -10.69 -11.19 -1.53
C GLY A 271 -9.19 -11.39 -1.73
N SER A 272 -8.61 -12.51 -1.27
CA SER A 272 -7.25 -12.86 -1.63
C SER A 272 -7.13 -13.08 -3.14
N ARG A 273 -6.01 -12.61 -3.73
CA ARG A 273 -5.66 -12.94 -5.11
C ARG A 273 -5.47 -14.46 -5.30
N TYR A 274 -5.29 -15.21 -4.21
CA TYR A 274 -5.02 -16.64 -4.18
C TYR A 274 -6.10 -17.38 -3.38
N LYS A 275 -7.06 -18.00 -4.07
CA LYS A 275 -8.19 -18.74 -3.45
C LYS A 275 -7.79 -20.02 -2.69
N SER A 276 -6.52 -20.43 -2.72
CA SER A 276 -6.07 -21.76 -2.26
C SER A 276 -5.18 -21.76 -1.02
N CYS A 277 -4.85 -20.61 -0.43
CA CYS A 277 -3.98 -20.56 0.75
C CYS A 277 -4.81 -20.35 2.03
N CYS A 278 -4.82 -21.34 2.93
CA CYS A 278 -5.43 -21.26 4.26
C CYS A 278 -4.47 -20.72 5.34
N TRP A 279 -3.18 -20.59 5.01
CA TRP A 279 -2.14 -20.14 5.93
C TRP A 279 -2.02 -18.62 5.96
N THR A 280 -1.87 -18.10 7.16
CA THR A 280 -1.65 -16.68 7.44
C THR A 280 -0.17 -16.41 7.69
N ALA A 281 0.26 -15.16 7.57
CA ALA A 281 1.62 -14.78 7.91
C ALA A 281 1.95 -15.02 9.40
N GLY A 282 0.92 -14.97 10.26
CA GLY A 282 1.04 -15.26 11.69
C GLY A 282 1.28 -16.73 12.02
N ASP A 283 0.86 -17.66 11.16
CA ASP A 283 1.07 -19.10 11.39
C ASP A 283 2.54 -19.50 11.31
N VAL A 284 3.31 -18.85 10.42
CA VAL A 284 4.76 -19.06 10.32
C VAL A 284 5.44 -18.74 11.65
N LEU A 285 4.97 -17.70 12.36
CA LEU A 285 5.57 -17.29 13.64
C LEU A 285 5.41 -18.34 14.74
N GLN A 286 4.42 -19.22 14.65
CA GLN A 286 4.18 -20.28 15.64
C GLN A 286 5.19 -21.43 15.52
N HIS A 287 5.80 -21.59 14.34
CA HIS A 287 6.75 -22.66 14.03
C HIS A 287 8.22 -22.18 13.98
N LEU A 288 8.48 -20.91 14.28
CA LEU A 288 9.85 -20.41 14.40
C LEU A 288 10.41 -20.75 15.80
N PRO A 289 11.69 -21.13 15.90
CA PRO A 289 12.35 -21.26 17.19
C PRO A 289 12.36 -19.91 17.94
N PRO A 290 12.31 -19.93 19.28
CA PRO A 290 12.28 -18.72 20.11
C PRO A 290 13.52 -17.84 19.95
#